data_AF-A0A7S2UZ53-F1
#
_entry.id   AF-A0A7S2UZ53-F1
#
_cell.length_a   1.000
_cell.length_b   1.000
_cell.length_c   1.000
_cell.angle_alpha   90.00
_cell.angle_beta   90.00
_cell.angle_gamma   90.00
#
_symmetry.space_group_name_H-M   'P 1'
#
loop_
_entity.id
_entity.type
_entity.pdbx_description
1 polymer ?
#
loop_
_entity_poly.entity_id
_entity_poly.type
_entity_poly.pdbx_seq_one_letter_code
_entity_poly.pdbx_strand_id
1 'polypeptide(L)'
;MGKLGTQWLSTAIFILSILKVKAFFHGHGSWLPRSNHQVGRFKAVSSPSFGNTEVDPVAEAEWLGKAVQTHLDEEWIAQECHAELGNVCKDVYMQLHEEGKTQIMDVVVAVGEALEKVDMGDAYVGAWDVANLCSDFLMQRLDDHEPIGCSAVSSVPFPGEEEGISSSEEEDDAVEPTALKWMFTKEAVEETTEAMSTNWRRYLFQQNFLEPSEDEAMTWPHMSTIVAMLLNYKPPTTPGGPVGTEDVEERWREGYPEPPNVFLEKDNTAFLEMLELDYPENPDDLDFLDEFIDQLYGMEAHKLACKSGDVEFSQRRTIVKWLQDRNFLASFPPDPAKNGRDK
;
A
#
# COMPACT_ATOMS: atom_id res chain seq x y z
N MET A 1 21.68 31.89 28.13
CA MET A 1 22.16 30.56 27.68
C MET A 1 21.03 29.56 27.86
N GLY A 2 20.65 28.86 26.79
CA GLY A 2 19.86 27.62 26.85
C GLY A 2 18.35 27.76 26.67
N LYS A 3 17.88 27.78 25.41
CA LYS A 3 16.61 27.21 24.89
C LYS A 3 16.41 27.69 23.43
N LEU A 4 17.15 27.08 22.50
CA LEU A 4 17.03 27.35 21.04
C LEU A 4 17.30 26.08 20.20
N GLY A 5 17.22 24.89 20.81
CA GLY A 5 17.72 23.63 20.23
C GLY A 5 16.69 22.67 19.65
N THR A 6 15.38 22.91 19.81
CA THR A 6 14.35 21.92 19.44
C THR A 6 13.54 22.25 18.19
N GLN A 7 13.52 23.50 17.72
CA GLN A 7 12.78 23.84 16.48
C GLN A 7 13.51 23.42 15.19
N TRP A 8 14.84 23.25 15.22
CA TRP A 8 15.62 22.94 14.02
C TRP A 8 15.54 21.46 13.60
N LEU A 9 15.19 20.53 14.51
CA LEU A 9 15.07 19.11 14.15
C LEU A 9 13.76 18.79 13.44
N SER A 10 12.63 19.40 13.82
CA SER A 10 11.34 19.17 13.15
C SER A 10 11.34 19.72 11.72
N THR A 11 12.00 20.85 11.46
CA THR A 11 12.12 21.40 10.09
C THR A 11 13.02 20.56 9.19
N ALA A 12 14.03 19.87 9.74
CA ALA A 12 14.94 19.03 8.98
C ALA A 12 14.30 17.69 8.55
N ILE A 13 13.46 17.10 9.41
CA ILE A 13 12.68 15.89 9.07
C ILE A 13 11.65 16.23 7.96
N PHE A 14 11.06 17.42 8.02
CA PHE A 14 10.04 17.87 7.09
C PHE A 14 10.58 18.21 5.68
N ILE A 15 11.78 18.80 5.57
CA ILE A 15 12.45 19.04 4.28
C ILE A 15 12.85 17.73 3.57
N LEU A 16 13.11 16.65 4.32
CA LEU A 16 13.45 15.35 3.75
C LEU A 16 12.25 14.64 3.12
N SER A 17 11.03 14.84 3.64
CA SER A 17 9.80 14.29 3.04
C SER A 17 9.47 14.94 1.70
N ILE A 18 9.69 16.26 1.55
CA ILE A 18 9.41 17.03 0.32
C ILE A 18 10.36 16.63 -0.84
N LEU A 19 11.58 16.17 -0.53
CA LEU A 19 12.52 15.69 -1.55
C LEU A 19 12.22 14.28 -2.08
N LYS A 20 11.39 13.48 -1.38
CA LYS A 20 11.06 12.09 -1.77
C LYS A 20 10.14 12.03 -3.01
N VAL A 21 9.23 12.99 -3.20
CA VAL A 21 8.32 13.02 -4.37
C VAL A 21 9.04 13.46 -5.65
N LYS A 22 10.06 14.33 -5.55
CA LYS A 22 10.81 14.86 -6.70
C LYS A 22 11.66 13.82 -7.43
N ALA A 23 12.04 12.72 -6.78
CA ALA A 23 12.86 11.66 -7.38
C ALA A 23 12.09 10.74 -8.34
N PHE A 24 10.75 10.78 -8.33
CA PHE A 24 9.92 9.88 -9.14
C PHE A 24 9.88 10.23 -10.65
N PHE A 25 10.26 11.45 -11.06
CA PHE A 25 10.07 11.89 -12.47
C PHE A 25 11.30 12.45 -13.21
N HIS A 26 12.49 12.54 -12.62
CA HIS A 26 13.67 13.09 -13.31
C HIS A 26 14.93 12.23 -13.18
N GLY A 27 15.13 11.32 -14.14
CA GLY A 27 16.37 10.56 -14.41
C GLY A 27 16.10 9.05 -14.43
N HIS A 28 16.27 8.27 -15.51
CA HIS A 28 17.38 8.23 -16.45
C HIS A 28 16.95 7.73 -17.84
N GLY A 29 17.59 8.28 -18.87
CA GLY A 29 17.48 7.82 -20.24
C GLY A 29 18.14 6.46 -20.50
N SER A 30 17.49 5.70 -21.39
CA SER A 30 18.04 4.68 -22.29
C SER A 30 19.17 3.78 -21.79
N TRP A 31 18.83 2.68 -21.12
CA TRP A 31 19.61 1.44 -21.20
C TRP A 31 18.67 0.23 -21.18
N LEU A 32 18.30 -0.26 -22.37
CA LEU A 32 17.70 -1.59 -22.55
C LEU A 32 18.74 -2.48 -23.25
N PRO A 33 19.02 -3.70 -22.75
CA PRO A 33 19.79 -4.69 -23.49
C PRO A 33 18.98 -5.15 -24.71
N ARG A 34 19.62 -5.20 -25.89
CA ARG A 34 19.05 -5.86 -27.07
C ARG A 34 19.04 -7.38 -26.86
N SER A 35 17.91 -7.93 -26.42
CA SER A 35 17.59 -9.34 -26.62
C SER A 35 16.51 -9.48 -27.70
N ASN A 36 16.85 -10.18 -28.77
CA ASN A 36 15.96 -10.47 -29.88
C ASN A 36 14.97 -11.57 -29.45
N HIS A 37 13.82 -11.19 -28.90
CA HIS A 37 12.69 -12.08 -28.67
C HIS A 37 11.47 -11.51 -29.39
N GLN A 38 10.73 -12.36 -30.09
CA GLN A 38 9.50 -11.97 -30.78
C GLN A 38 8.50 -11.44 -29.75
N VAL A 39 8.26 -10.13 -29.78
CA VAL A 39 7.29 -9.46 -28.92
C VAL A 39 5.90 -9.92 -29.33
N GLY A 40 5.29 -10.75 -28.48
CA GLY A 40 3.86 -10.99 -28.48
C GLY A 40 3.12 -9.67 -28.35
N ARG A 41 2.05 -9.51 -29.12
CA ARG A 41 1.18 -8.33 -29.19
C ARG A 41 0.69 -7.95 -27.79
N PHE A 42 1.32 -6.93 -27.19
CA PHE A 42 0.82 -6.31 -25.95
C PHE A 42 -0.62 -5.82 -26.18
N LYS A 43 -1.55 -6.24 -25.33
CA LYS A 43 -2.86 -5.60 -25.24
C LYS A 43 -2.63 -4.24 -24.59
N ALA A 44 -3.06 -3.17 -25.27
CA ALA A 44 -3.07 -1.84 -24.68
C ALA A 44 -3.93 -1.88 -23.41
N VAL A 45 -3.33 -1.55 -22.26
CA VAL A 45 -4.07 -1.25 -21.04
C VAL A 45 -4.76 0.09 -21.29
N SER A 46 -6.09 0.11 -21.22
CA SER A 46 -6.88 1.34 -21.34
C SER A 46 -6.66 2.19 -20.10
N SER A 47 -6.27 3.45 -20.28
CA SER A 47 -6.20 4.42 -19.19
C SER A 47 -7.58 4.58 -18.52
N PRO A 48 -7.64 4.78 -17.19
CA PRO A 48 -8.88 5.08 -16.49
C PRO A 48 -9.55 6.32 -17.09
N SER A 49 -10.88 6.28 -17.20
CA SER A 49 -11.67 7.38 -17.74
C SER A 49 -12.79 7.77 -16.77
N PHE A 50 -12.94 9.07 -16.53
CA PHE A 50 -13.96 9.64 -15.65
C PHE A 50 -15.26 10.02 -16.38
N GLY A 51 -15.33 9.82 -17.71
CA GLY A 51 -16.45 10.31 -18.54
C GLY A 51 -17.66 9.38 -18.63
N ASN A 52 -17.61 8.20 -18.00
CA ASN A 52 -18.66 7.19 -18.08
C ASN A 52 -19.56 7.14 -16.84
N THR A 53 -19.35 8.01 -15.86
CA THR A 53 -20.14 8.03 -14.63
C THR A 53 -21.44 8.82 -14.84
N GLU A 54 -22.57 8.33 -14.31
CA GLU A 54 -23.86 9.06 -14.27
C GLU A 54 -23.82 10.35 -13.41
N VAL A 55 -22.63 10.74 -12.93
CA VAL A 55 -22.40 11.87 -12.05
C VAL A 55 -22.41 13.17 -12.85
N ASP A 56 -23.09 14.19 -12.32
CA ASP A 56 -23.11 15.54 -12.88
C ASP A 56 -21.68 16.11 -12.94
N PRO A 57 -21.15 16.43 -14.14
CA PRO A 57 -19.77 16.91 -14.29
C PRO A 57 -19.51 18.21 -13.52
N VAL A 58 -20.53 19.06 -13.33
CA VAL A 58 -20.39 20.30 -12.56
C VAL A 58 -20.15 19.98 -11.08
N ALA A 59 -20.94 19.07 -10.53
CA ALA A 59 -20.78 18.62 -9.15
C ALA A 59 -19.42 17.94 -8.92
N GLU A 60 -18.97 17.15 -9.89
CA GLU A 60 -17.68 16.46 -9.82
C GLU A 60 -16.50 17.45 -9.89
N ALA A 61 -16.59 18.48 -10.73
CA ALA A 61 -15.58 19.53 -10.79
C ALA A 61 -15.52 20.34 -9.49
N GLU A 62 -16.69 20.73 -8.94
CA GLU A 62 -16.78 21.44 -7.67
C GLU A 62 -16.17 20.63 -6.53
N TRP A 63 -16.47 19.33 -6.51
CA TRP A 63 -15.87 18.39 -5.57
C TRP A 63 -14.34 18.34 -5.73
N LEU A 64 -13.82 18.17 -6.94
CA LEU A 64 -12.37 18.07 -7.18
C LEU A 64 -11.64 19.32 -6.70
N GLY A 65 -12.16 20.51 -7.03
CA GLY A 65 -11.59 21.76 -6.57
C GLY A 65 -11.61 21.89 -5.04
N LYS A 66 -12.69 21.43 -4.39
CA LYS A 66 -12.80 21.44 -2.92
C LYS A 66 -11.89 20.42 -2.26
N ALA A 67 -11.70 19.24 -2.85
CA ALA A 67 -10.80 18.21 -2.36
C ALA A 67 -9.35 18.69 -2.37
N VAL A 68 -8.91 19.30 -3.48
CA VAL A 68 -7.59 19.93 -3.59
C VAL A 68 -7.40 21.02 -2.54
N GLN A 69 -8.36 21.95 -2.42
CA GLN A 69 -8.27 23.00 -1.40
C GLN A 69 -8.15 22.40 0.01
N THR A 70 -9.02 21.46 0.36
CA THR A 70 -9.09 20.89 1.71
C THR A 70 -7.79 20.18 2.07
N HIS A 71 -7.25 19.39 1.15
CA HIS A 71 -5.97 18.70 1.36
C HIS A 71 -4.82 19.68 1.59
N LEU A 72 -4.72 20.74 0.78
CA LEU A 72 -3.69 21.76 0.97
C LEU A 72 -3.87 22.53 2.29
N ASP A 73 -5.10 22.86 2.66
CA ASP A 73 -5.43 23.53 3.92
C ASP A 73 -5.08 22.67 5.15
N GLU A 74 -5.24 21.35 5.06
CA GLU A 74 -4.88 20.39 6.11
C GLU A 74 -3.36 20.23 6.25
N GLU A 75 -2.64 20.13 5.13
CA GLU A 75 -1.18 19.91 5.11
C GLU A 75 -0.38 21.17 5.49
N TRP A 76 -0.82 22.36 5.05
CA TRP A 76 -0.03 23.59 5.12
C TRP A 76 -0.65 24.74 5.92
N ILE A 77 -1.83 24.51 6.54
CA ILE A 77 -2.73 25.52 7.13
C ILE A 77 -3.58 26.21 6.06
N ALA A 78 -4.82 26.55 6.41
CA ALA A 78 -5.75 27.18 5.50
C ALA A 78 -5.25 28.53 4.95
N GLN A 79 -5.22 28.66 3.61
CA GLN A 79 -4.75 29.86 2.90
C GLN A 79 -5.64 30.18 1.69
N GLU A 80 -5.73 31.47 1.33
CA GLU A 80 -6.53 31.92 0.16
C GLU A 80 -5.99 31.32 -1.15
N CYS A 81 -4.67 31.16 -1.28
CA CYS A 81 -4.05 30.56 -2.47
C CYS A 81 -4.52 29.11 -2.71
N HIS A 82 -4.81 28.33 -1.66
CA HIS A 82 -5.32 26.96 -1.85
C HIS A 82 -6.71 26.94 -2.49
N ALA A 83 -7.56 27.90 -2.16
CA ALA A 83 -8.87 28.06 -2.80
C ALA A 83 -8.72 28.48 -4.27
N GLU A 84 -7.74 29.33 -4.60
CA GLU A 84 -7.42 29.69 -5.98
C GLU A 84 -6.95 28.49 -6.79
N LEU A 85 -6.03 27.68 -6.23
CA LEU A 85 -5.55 26.45 -6.86
C LEU A 85 -6.69 25.45 -7.10
N GLY A 86 -7.54 25.23 -6.10
CA GLY A 86 -8.73 24.39 -6.23
C GLY A 86 -9.68 24.87 -7.32
N ASN A 87 -9.87 26.19 -7.46
CA ASN A 87 -10.67 26.75 -8.55
C ASN A 87 -10.05 26.51 -9.93
N VAL A 88 -8.73 26.64 -10.07
CA VAL A 88 -8.05 26.33 -11.35
C VAL A 88 -8.24 24.85 -11.72
N CYS A 89 -8.09 23.92 -10.76
CA CYS A 89 -8.31 22.50 -11.00
C CYS A 89 -9.76 22.21 -11.47
N LYS A 90 -10.76 22.82 -10.81
CA LYS A 90 -12.17 22.74 -11.19
C LYS A 90 -12.40 23.23 -12.62
N ASP A 91 -11.90 24.42 -12.95
CA ASP A 91 -12.13 25.05 -14.24
C ASP A 91 -11.48 24.26 -15.38
N VAL A 92 -10.25 23.74 -15.17
CA VAL A 92 -9.56 22.87 -16.13
C VAL A 92 -10.29 21.55 -16.33
N TYR A 93 -10.76 20.93 -15.25
CA TYR A 93 -11.55 19.69 -15.34
C TYR A 93 -12.83 19.89 -16.15
N MET A 94 -13.58 20.96 -15.89
CA MET A 94 -14.78 21.30 -16.67
C MET A 94 -14.46 21.53 -18.14
N GLN A 95 -13.39 22.25 -18.44
CA GLN A 95 -12.97 22.48 -19.82
C GLN A 95 -12.69 21.16 -20.55
N LEU A 96 -11.92 20.25 -19.94
CA LEU A 96 -11.62 18.95 -20.55
C LEU A 96 -12.87 18.09 -20.75
N HIS A 97 -13.79 18.13 -19.78
CA HIS A 97 -15.07 17.45 -19.90
C HIS A 97 -15.91 17.99 -21.08
N GLU A 98 -15.99 19.32 -21.25
CA GLU A 98 -16.65 19.95 -22.40
C GLU A 98 -15.97 19.60 -23.75
N GLU A 99 -14.65 19.40 -23.75
CA GLU A 99 -13.88 18.92 -24.90
C GLU A 99 -14.04 17.41 -25.17
N GLY A 100 -14.74 16.67 -24.30
CA GLY A 100 -14.88 15.22 -24.37
C GLY A 100 -13.59 14.46 -24.04
N LYS A 101 -12.63 15.11 -23.38
CA LYS A 101 -11.38 14.51 -22.90
C LYS A 101 -11.58 14.00 -21.49
N THR A 102 -11.78 12.70 -21.40
CA THR A 102 -12.22 12.05 -20.17
C THR A 102 -11.17 11.15 -19.56
N GLN A 103 -9.90 11.21 -20.00
CA GLN A 103 -8.82 10.42 -19.40
C GLN A 103 -8.17 11.19 -18.26
N ILE A 104 -7.87 10.51 -17.15
CA ILE A 104 -7.21 11.13 -15.99
C ILE A 104 -5.88 11.79 -16.39
N MET A 105 -5.12 11.16 -17.30
CA MET A 105 -3.86 11.73 -17.77
C MET A 105 -4.04 13.07 -18.49
N ASP A 106 -5.17 13.28 -19.18
CA ASP A 106 -5.47 14.57 -19.81
C ASP A 106 -5.66 15.66 -18.74
N VAL A 107 -6.29 15.32 -17.60
CA VAL A 107 -6.48 16.23 -16.45
C VAL A 107 -5.15 16.56 -15.82
N VAL A 108 -4.30 15.57 -15.52
CA VAL A 108 -2.99 15.81 -14.90
C VAL A 108 -2.16 16.77 -15.76
N VAL A 109 -2.06 16.52 -17.07
CA VAL A 109 -1.28 17.38 -17.97
C VAL A 109 -1.86 18.79 -18.02
N ALA A 110 -3.18 18.93 -18.21
CA ALA A 110 -3.81 20.24 -18.34
C ALA A 110 -3.74 21.05 -17.04
N VAL A 111 -3.92 20.41 -15.88
CA VAL A 111 -3.81 21.06 -14.56
C VAL A 111 -2.37 21.51 -14.32
N GLY A 112 -1.38 20.64 -14.61
CA GLY A 112 0.03 21.00 -14.49
C GLY A 112 0.38 22.23 -15.34
N GLU A 113 0.00 22.23 -16.62
CA GLU A 113 0.23 23.36 -17.54
C GLU A 113 -0.53 24.64 -17.15
N ALA A 114 -1.70 24.52 -16.53
CA ALA A 114 -2.47 25.66 -16.04
C ALA A 114 -1.82 26.29 -14.81
N LEU A 115 -1.39 25.44 -13.86
CA LEU A 115 -0.80 25.88 -12.60
C LEU A 115 0.62 26.41 -12.74
N GLU A 116 1.38 26.00 -13.76
CA GLU A 116 2.67 26.63 -14.08
C GLU A 116 2.57 28.13 -14.39
N LYS A 117 1.36 28.63 -14.70
CA LYS A 117 1.09 30.05 -14.97
C LYS A 117 0.61 30.81 -13.73
N VAL A 118 0.39 30.13 -12.62
CA VAL A 118 -0.10 30.69 -11.34
C VAL A 118 1.08 30.94 -10.42
N ASP A 119 1.03 32.01 -9.62
CA ASP A 119 2.02 32.24 -8.57
C ASP A 119 1.72 31.32 -7.38
N MET A 120 2.53 30.28 -7.20
CA MET A 120 2.39 29.27 -6.14
C MET A 120 3.30 29.53 -4.94
N GLY A 121 3.96 30.69 -4.87
CA GLY A 121 4.97 30.97 -3.83
C GLY A 121 4.47 30.78 -2.39
N ASP A 122 3.21 31.11 -2.14
CA ASP A 122 2.59 31.02 -0.82
C ASP A 122 1.91 29.68 -0.53
N ALA A 123 1.81 28.78 -1.52
CA ALA A 123 1.13 27.49 -1.41
C ALA A 123 2.05 26.33 -0.97
N TYR A 124 3.37 26.56 -0.92
CA TYR A 124 4.38 25.56 -0.53
C TYR A 124 4.40 24.24 -1.32
N VAL A 125 3.67 24.17 -2.44
CA VAL A 125 3.59 23.00 -3.35
C VAL A 125 3.87 23.41 -4.80
N GLY A 126 4.31 22.46 -5.63
CA GLY A 126 4.53 22.68 -7.06
C GLY A 126 3.28 22.40 -7.90
N ALA A 127 3.25 22.96 -9.11
CA ALA A 127 2.15 22.77 -10.07
C ALA A 127 1.84 21.29 -10.37
N TRP A 128 2.90 20.50 -10.59
CA TRP A 128 2.80 19.07 -10.88
C TRP A 128 2.44 18.23 -9.65
N ASP A 129 2.76 18.70 -8.43
CA ASP A 129 2.34 18.04 -7.21
C ASP A 129 0.81 18.13 -7.06
N VAL A 130 0.25 19.32 -7.30
CA VAL A 130 -1.21 19.52 -7.32
C VAL A 130 -1.88 18.76 -8.46
N ALA A 131 -1.25 18.67 -9.63
CA ALA A 131 -1.76 17.89 -10.75
C ALA A 131 -1.85 16.39 -10.44
N ASN A 132 -0.82 15.83 -9.80
CA ASN A 132 -0.82 14.43 -9.34
C ASN A 132 -1.88 14.21 -8.25
N LEU A 133 -2.03 15.17 -7.33
CA LEU A 133 -3.08 15.14 -6.32
C LEU A 133 -4.48 15.07 -6.96
N CYS A 134 -4.71 15.79 -8.06
CA CYS A 134 -5.96 15.67 -8.82
C CYS A 134 -6.18 14.25 -9.36
N SER A 135 -5.14 13.56 -9.87
CA SER A 135 -5.30 12.17 -10.30
C SER A 135 -5.60 11.23 -9.14
N ASP A 136 -4.96 11.43 -7.98
CA ASP A 136 -5.20 10.59 -6.81
C ASP A 136 -6.65 10.70 -6.35
N PHE A 137 -7.20 11.92 -6.29
CA PHE A 137 -8.61 12.13 -5.99
C PHE A 137 -9.55 11.51 -7.01
N LEU A 138 -9.31 11.72 -8.30
CA LEU A 138 -10.15 11.13 -9.35
C LEU A 138 -10.10 9.59 -9.32
N MET A 139 -8.94 9.00 -9.04
CA MET A 139 -8.80 7.54 -8.88
C MET A 139 -9.53 7.03 -7.64
N GLN A 140 -9.38 7.67 -6.48
CA GLN A 140 -10.13 7.32 -5.27
C GLN A 140 -11.64 7.36 -5.52
N ARG A 141 -12.09 8.39 -6.24
CA ARG A 141 -13.50 8.55 -6.56
C ARG A 141 -14.02 7.49 -7.53
N LEU A 142 -13.21 7.05 -8.49
CA LEU A 142 -13.56 5.92 -9.37
C LEU A 142 -13.69 4.62 -8.57
N ASP A 143 -12.80 4.38 -7.60
CA ASP A 143 -12.87 3.22 -6.72
C ASP A 143 -14.13 3.24 -5.85
N ASP A 144 -14.53 4.41 -5.33
CA ASP A 144 -15.75 4.59 -4.52
C ASP A 144 -17.06 4.42 -5.32
N HIS A 145 -17.02 4.66 -6.63
CA HIS A 145 -18.19 4.61 -7.51
C HIS A 145 -18.30 3.35 -8.35
N GLU A 146 -17.41 2.36 -8.19
CA GLU A 146 -17.65 1.06 -8.81
C GLU A 146 -18.97 0.50 -8.25
N PRO A 147 -20.04 0.39 -9.07
CA PRO A 147 -21.23 -0.30 -8.60
C PRO A 147 -20.81 -1.75 -8.39
N ILE A 148 -20.87 -2.20 -7.13
CA ILE A 148 -20.85 -3.61 -6.74
C ILE A 148 -22.03 -4.28 -7.46
N GLY A 149 -21.78 -4.65 -8.71
CA GLY A 149 -22.69 -5.30 -9.61
C GLY A 149 -22.34 -6.76 -9.70
N CYS A 150 -22.45 -7.49 -8.58
CA CYS A 150 -22.89 -8.88 -8.58
C CYS A 150 -23.04 -9.46 -7.16
N SER A 151 -24.22 -10.05 -6.94
CA SER A 151 -24.64 -10.92 -5.83
C SER A 151 -25.12 -10.25 -4.54
N ALA A 152 -26.42 -9.99 -4.54
CA ALA A 152 -27.28 -9.85 -3.38
C ALA A 152 -26.98 -10.87 -2.27
N VAL A 153 -26.91 -10.39 -1.03
CA VAL A 153 -27.17 -11.23 0.15
C VAL A 153 -28.26 -10.58 0.99
N SER A 154 -29.35 -11.34 1.04
CA SER A 154 -30.50 -11.27 1.93
C SER A 154 -30.19 -10.73 3.32
N SER A 155 -30.87 -9.66 3.73
CA SER A 155 -31.01 -9.28 5.13
C SER A 155 -31.78 -10.37 5.89
N VAL A 156 -31.10 -11.03 6.82
CA VAL A 156 -31.73 -11.97 7.77
C VAL A 156 -32.18 -11.15 9.00
N PRO A 157 -33.40 -11.37 9.55
CA PRO A 157 -33.84 -10.69 10.77
C PRO A 157 -33.11 -11.22 12.00
N PHE A 158 -32.71 -10.29 12.87
CA PHE A 158 -32.14 -10.54 14.19
C PHE A 158 -33.22 -11.13 15.14
N PRO A 159 -33.01 -12.28 15.81
CA PRO A 159 -33.88 -12.75 16.87
C PRO A 159 -33.52 -12.08 18.21
N GLY A 160 -34.59 -11.77 18.96
CA GLY A 160 -34.62 -10.97 20.17
C GLY A 160 -33.71 -11.38 21.33
N GLU A 161 -33.31 -10.31 22.02
CA GLU A 161 -33.11 -10.14 23.46
C GLU A 161 -33.57 -11.31 24.35
N GLU A 162 -32.64 -11.86 25.14
CA GLU A 162 -32.94 -12.27 26.52
C GLU A 162 -31.85 -11.75 27.47
N GLU A 163 -32.33 -11.12 28.54
CA GLU A 163 -31.60 -10.44 29.60
C GLU A 163 -30.88 -11.41 30.55
N GLY A 164 -29.79 -10.93 31.15
CA GLY A 164 -29.38 -11.38 32.49
C GLY A 164 -27.90 -11.72 32.63
N ILE A 165 -27.03 -10.71 32.78
CA ILE A 165 -25.68 -10.92 33.31
C ILE A 165 -25.62 -10.38 34.74
N SER A 166 -25.65 -11.34 35.66
CA SER A 166 -25.31 -11.19 37.07
C SER A 166 -23.83 -10.92 37.21
N SER A 167 -23.49 -9.85 37.93
CA SER A 167 -22.15 -9.51 38.35
C SER A 167 -21.64 -10.49 39.41
N SER A 168 -20.70 -11.37 39.03
CA SER A 168 -19.82 -12.04 39.98
C SER A 168 -18.38 -11.73 39.61
N GLU A 169 -17.72 -10.99 40.51
CA GLU A 169 -16.29 -10.76 40.53
C GLU A 169 -15.61 -12.11 40.80
N GLU A 170 -14.99 -12.71 39.78
CA GLU A 170 -14.07 -13.84 39.94
C GLU A 170 -12.69 -13.45 39.42
N GLU A 171 -11.73 -13.68 40.30
CA GLU A 171 -10.30 -13.44 40.22
C GLU A 171 -9.62 -14.40 39.22
N ASP A 172 -8.71 -13.83 38.42
CA ASP A 172 -7.36 -14.37 38.18
C ASP A 172 -7.25 -15.80 37.59
N ASP A 173 -7.80 -16.01 36.39
CA ASP A 173 -7.33 -17.05 35.49
C ASP A 173 -6.33 -16.45 34.50
N ALA A 174 -5.07 -16.87 34.62
CA ALA A 174 -4.04 -16.61 33.63
C ALA A 174 -4.56 -17.03 32.24
N VAL A 175 -4.88 -16.04 31.40
CA VAL A 175 -5.18 -16.25 29.98
C VAL A 175 -3.94 -16.94 29.38
N GLU A 176 -4.04 -18.25 29.16
CA GLU A 176 -3.02 -19.00 28.45
C GLU A 176 -2.67 -18.25 27.15
N PRO A 177 -1.38 -18.15 26.77
CA PRO A 177 -0.96 -17.57 25.50
C PRO A 177 -1.27 -18.51 24.31
N THR A 178 -2.40 -19.22 24.37
CA THR A 178 -3.01 -19.96 23.25
C THR A 178 -3.77 -19.03 22.30
N ALA A 179 -3.98 -17.76 22.68
CA ALA A 179 -4.63 -16.72 21.89
C ALA A 179 -3.81 -16.22 20.68
N LEU A 180 -2.82 -16.97 20.20
CA LEU A 180 -2.07 -16.68 18.97
C LEU A 180 -2.13 -17.79 17.93
N LYS A 181 -2.79 -18.90 18.27
CA LYS A 181 -2.99 -20.07 17.41
C LYS A 181 -3.98 -19.83 16.24
N TRP A 182 -4.48 -18.61 16.06
CA TRP A 182 -5.62 -18.31 15.18
C TRP A 182 -5.37 -17.22 14.14
N MET A 183 -4.14 -16.75 13.90
CA MET A 183 -3.95 -15.66 12.91
C MET A 183 -4.28 -16.06 11.47
N PHE A 184 -4.14 -17.34 11.09
CA PHE A 184 -4.40 -17.78 9.72
C PHE A 184 -5.75 -18.49 9.59
N THR A 185 -6.85 -17.74 9.74
CA THR A 185 -8.21 -18.24 9.49
C THR A 185 -8.69 -17.93 8.07
N LYS A 186 -9.84 -18.49 7.70
CA LYS A 186 -10.51 -18.16 6.43
C LYS A 186 -10.89 -16.68 6.37
N GLU A 187 -11.38 -16.14 7.49
CA GLU A 187 -11.78 -14.74 7.62
C GLU A 187 -10.56 -13.82 7.48
N ALA A 188 -9.44 -14.14 8.14
CA ALA A 188 -8.20 -13.35 8.02
C ALA A 188 -7.66 -13.33 6.58
N VAL A 189 -7.76 -14.46 5.87
CA VAL A 189 -7.39 -14.55 4.44
C VAL A 189 -8.31 -13.68 3.58
N GLU A 190 -9.62 -13.72 3.80
CA GLU A 190 -10.60 -12.90 3.06
C GLU A 190 -10.36 -11.41 3.31
N GLU A 191 -10.26 -11.00 4.57
CA GLU A 191 -9.97 -9.62 4.98
C GLU A 191 -8.65 -9.11 4.40
N THR A 192 -7.58 -9.90 4.51
CA THR A 192 -6.27 -9.54 3.96
C THR A 192 -6.31 -9.45 2.42
N THR A 193 -7.06 -10.33 1.75
CA THR A 193 -7.22 -10.28 0.29
C THR A 193 -7.94 -9.00 -0.14
N GLU A 194 -8.99 -8.61 0.59
CA GLU A 194 -9.74 -7.38 0.34
C GLU A 194 -8.89 -6.13 0.63
N ALA A 195 -8.15 -6.13 1.73
CA ALA A 195 -7.23 -5.05 2.09
C ALA A 195 -6.12 -4.85 1.04
N MET A 196 -5.68 -5.93 0.37
CA MET A 196 -4.61 -5.92 -0.63
C MET A 196 -5.13 -5.98 -2.08
N SER A 197 -6.39 -5.61 -2.31
CA SER A 197 -7.07 -5.75 -3.60
C SER A 197 -6.41 -4.98 -4.75
N THR A 198 -5.76 -3.85 -4.47
CA THR A 198 -5.11 -3.01 -5.48
C THR A 198 -3.57 -3.01 -5.33
N ASN A 199 -2.87 -2.72 -6.43
CA ASN A 199 -1.40 -2.61 -6.40
C ASN A 199 -0.95 -1.47 -5.46
N TRP A 200 -1.72 -0.38 -5.42
CA TRP A 200 -1.43 0.78 -4.57
C TRP A 200 -1.57 0.45 -3.07
N ARG A 201 -2.65 -0.24 -2.67
CA ARG A 201 -2.81 -0.68 -1.27
C ARG A 201 -1.68 -1.60 -0.84
N ARG A 202 -1.21 -2.48 -1.73
CA ARG A 202 -0.05 -3.35 -1.48
C ARG A 202 1.26 -2.58 -1.34
N TYR A 203 1.47 -1.55 -2.16
CA TYR A 203 2.62 -0.65 -2.03
C TYR A 203 2.60 0.10 -0.70
N LEU A 204 1.47 0.74 -0.36
CA LEU A 204 1.31 1.45 0.91
C LEU A 204 1.49 0.52 2.11
N PHE A 205 0.96 -0.69 2.04
CA PHE A 205 1.16 -1.69 3.09
C PHE A 205 2.65 -2.01 3.30
N GLN A 206 3.42 -2.23 2.24
CA GLN A 206 4.87 -2.46 2.36
C GLN A 206 5.60 -1.24 2.93
N GLN A 207 5.20 -0.03 2.54
CA GLN A 207 5.76 1.21 3.06
C GLN A 207 5.50 1.36 4.57
N ASN A 208 4.23 1.27 5.00
CA ASN A 208 3.84 1.35 6.42
C ASN A 208 4.44 0.20 7.22
N PHE A 209 4.63 -0.97 6.62
CA PHE A 209 5.27 -2.09 7.29
C PHE A 209 6.76 -1.84 7.56
N LEU A 210 7.46 -1.02 6.76
CA LEU A 210 8.85 -0.63 7.03
C LEU A 210 8.94 0.52 8.05
N GLU A 211 7.97 1.42 8.04
CA GLU A 211 7.88 2.58 8.94
C GLU A 211 6.56 2.53 9.73
N PRO A 212 6.43 1.58 10.68
CA PRO A 212 5.19 1.41 11.43
C PRO A 212 4.88 2.68 12.22
N SER A 213 3.67 3.20 12.06
CA SER A 213 3.19 4.28 12.91
C SER A 213 2.94 3.79 14.35
N GLU A 214 2.92 4.71 15.32
CA GLU A 214 2.70 4.37 16.74
C GLU A 214 1.37 3.63 17.01
N ASP A 215 0.40 3.75 16.09
CA ASP A 215 -0.94 3.14 16.19
C ASP A 215 -1.10 1.81 15.41
N GLU A 216 -0.07 1.34 14.68
CA GLU A 216 -0.20 0.25 13.70
C GLU A 216 0.14 -1.15 14.25
N ALA A 217 -0.54 -1.55 15.33
CA ALA A 217 -0.55 -2.95 15.81
C ALA A 217 -1.11 -3.97 14.79
N MET A 218 -1.76 -3.49 13.72
CA MET A 218 -2.45 -4.33 12.72
C MET A 218 -1.59 -4.81 11.55
N THR A 219 -0.34 -4.36 11.40
CA THR A 219 0.46 -4.71 10.19
C THR A 219 1.01 -6.14 10.20
N TRP A 220 1.38 -6.65 11.38
CA TRP A 220 1.96 -7.99 11.50
C TRP A 220 1.00 -9.16 11.23
N PRO A 221 -0.27 -9.15 11.72
CA PRO A 221 -1.22 -10.20 11.37
C PRO A 221 -1.49 -10.32 9.87
N HIS A 222 -1.64 -9.19 9.17
CA HIS A 222 -1.76 -9.18 7.71
C HIS A 222 -0.49 -9.70 7.05
N MET A 223 0.70 -9.32 7.55
CA MET A 223 1.96 -9.83 7.02
C MET A 223 2.08 -11.36 7.16
N SER A 224 1.77 -11.91 8.34
CA SER A 224 1.75 -13.36 8.57
C SER A 224 0.81 -14.06 7.58
N THR A 225 -0.38 -13.49 7.37
CA THR A 225 -1.38 -14.02 6.44
C THR A 225 -0.89 -13.97 4.99
N ILE A 226 -0.29 -12.86 4.56
CA ILE A 226 0.29 -12.71 3.21
C ILE A 226 1.38 -13.75 2.97
N VAL A 227 2.33 -13.89 3.90
CA VAL A 227 3.42 -14.88 3.80
C VAL A 227 2.86 -16.30 3.70
N ALA A 228 1.90 -16.65 4.56
CA ALA A 228 1.26 -17.96 4.53
C ALA A 228 0.56 -18.25 3.18
N MET A 229 -0.15 -17.27 2.63
CA MET A 229 -0.78 -17.38 1.31
C MET A 229 0.25 -17.58 0.20
N LEU A 230 1.34 -16.80 0.20
CA LEU A 230 2.40 -16.88 -0.82
C LEU A 230 3.22 -18.17 -0.75
N LEU A 231 3.31 -18.79 0.43
CA LEU A 231 3.85 -20.13 0.63
C LEU A 231 2.83 -21.25 0.31
N ASN A 232 1.63 -20.90 -0.14
CA ASN A 232 0.51 -21.80 -0.48
C ASN A 232 -0.06 -22.61 0.70
N TYR A 233 0.02 -22.11 1.93
CA TYR A 233 -0.78 -22.68 3.02
C TYR A 233 -2.26 -22.40 2.76
N LYS A 234 -3.13 -23.36 3.09
CA LYS A 234 -4.59 -23.19 3.01
C LYS A 234 -5.18 -22.99 4.39
N PRO A 235 -6.02 -21.95 4.59
CA PRO A 235 -6.67 -21.75 5.87
C PRO A 235 -7.54 -22.98 6.21
N PRO A 236 -7.69 -23.30 7.50
CA PRO A 236 -8.49 -24.43 7.93
C PRO A 236 -9.95 -24.25 7.50
N THR A 237 -10.61 -25.33 7.08
CA THR A 237 -12.01 -25.29 6.60
C THR A 237 -13.03 -25.11 7.72
N THR A 238 -12.62 -25.41 8.96
CA THR A 238 -13.42 -25.23 10.18
C THR A 238 -12.57 -24.50 11.22
N PRO A 239 -13.17 -23.63 12.06
CA PRO A 239 -12.44 -22.98 13.15
C PRO A 239 -11.69 -24.00 14.02
N GLY A 240 -10.37 -23.80 14.20
CA GLY A 240 -9.49 -24.71 14.93
C GLY A 240 -9.11 -26.01 14.22
N GLY A 241 -9.50 -26.18 12.95
CA GLY A 241 -9.06 -27.30 12.11
C GLY A 241 -7.58 -27.22 11.72
N PRO A 242 -7.03 -28.29 11.13
CA PRO A 242 -5.64 -28.28 10.64
C PRO A 242 -5.51 -27.36 9.41
N VAL A 243 -4.36 -26.68 9.31
CA VAL A 243 -3.98 -25.91 8.12
C VAL A 243 -3.64 -26.88 6.99
N GLY A 244 -4.12 -26.59 5.77
CA GLY A 244 -3.75 -27.37 4.59
C GLY A 244 -2.33 -27.03 4.15
N THR A 245 -1.48 -28.06 4.00
CA THR A 245 -0.07 -27.92 3.62
C THR A 245 0.26 -28.66 2.33
N GLU A 246 -0.74 -29.23 1.65
CA GLU A 246 -0.54 -30.09 0.48
C GLU A 246 0.18 -29.40 -0.68
N ASP A 247 -0.01 -28.09 -0.84
CA ASP A 247 0.56 -27.26 -1.90
C ASP A 247 1.80 -26.46 -1.44
N VAL A 248 2.19 -26.58 -0.16
CA VAL A 248 3.39 -25.94 0.40
C VAL A 248 4.62 -26.72 -0.04
N GLU A 249 5.66 -26.04 -0.49
CA GLU A 249 6.92 -26.67 -0.89
C GLU A 249 7.53 -27.50 0.26
N GLU A 250 8.10 -28.67 -0.04
CA GLU A 250 8.56 -29.64 0.96
C GLU A 250 9.50 -29.02 2.01
N ARG A 251 10.47 -28.22 1.60
CA ARG A 251 11.41 -27.55 2.53
C ARG A 251 10.70 -26.61 3.53
N TRP A 252 9.65 -25.92 3.10
CA TRP A 252 8.87 -25.03 3.96
C TRP A 252 7.99 -25.86 4.89
N ARG A 253 7.38 -26.93 4.37
CA ARG A 253 6.52 -27.85 5.13
C ARG A 253 7.29 -28.59 6.23
N GLU A 254 8.53 -28.99 5.98
CA GLU A 254 9.38 -29.70 6.95
C GLU A 254 9.80 -28.78 8.11
N GLY A 255 10.20 -27.54 7.81
CA GLY A 255 10.57 -26.55 8.83
C GLY A 255 9.38 -25.94 9.55
N TYR A 256 8.25 -25.79 8.86
CA TYR A 256 7.05 -25.08 9.29
C TYR A 256 5.80 -25.90 8.97
N PRO A 257 5.44 -26.90 9.81
CA PRO A 257 4.22 -27.68 9.61
C PRO A 257 2.94 -26.85 9.78
N GLU A 258 3.04 -25.71 10.47
CA GLU A 258 2.04 -24.65 10.54
C GLU A 258 2.61 -23.37 9.90
N PRO A 259 1.76 -22.44 9.42
CA PRO A 259 2.25 -21.19 8.83
C PRO A 259 3.17 -20.43 9.77
N PRO A 260 4.30 -19.88 9.28
CA PRO A 260 5.23 -19.15 10.11
C PRO A 260 4.59 -17.89 10.67
N ASN A 261 4.76 -17.66 11.97
CA ASN A 261 4.28 -16.47 12.64
C ASN A 261 5.35 -15.38 12.61
N VAL A 262 5.21 -14.41 11.71
CA VAL A 262 6.24 -13.36 11.55
C VAL A 262 6.29 -12.38 12.73
N PHE A 263 5.27 -12.37 13.58
CA PHE A 263 5.10 -11.37 14.66
C PHE A 263 5.90 -11.69 15.94
N LEU A 264 6.20 -12.97 16.23
CA LEU A 264 6.15 -13.39 17.64
C LEU A 264 7.33 -14.06 18.31
N GLU A 265 8.38 -14.42 17.59
CA GLU A 265 9.50 -15.05 18.27
C GLU A 265 10.65 -14.05 18.38
N LYS A 266 11.14 -13.88 19.61
CA LYS A 266 12.42 -13.21 19.89
C LYS A 266 13.57 -13.78 19.05
N ASP A 267 13.36 -14.93 18.42
CA ASP A 267 14.28 -15.59 17.52
C ASP A 267 13.57 -16.10 16.25
N ASN A 268 13.13 -15.18 15.38
CA ASN A 268 12.68 -15.50 14.02
C ASN A 268 13.86 -15.72 13.04
N THR A 269 15.10 -15.92 13.54
CA THR A 269 16.31 -15.97 12.71
C THR A 269 16.24 -17.10 11.67
N ALA A 270 15.86 -18.31 12.09
CA ALA A 270 15.76 -19.45 11.18
C ALA A 270 14.73 -19.25 10.06
N PHE A 271 13.63 -18.55 10.36
CA PHE A 271 12.61 -18.21 9.37
C PHE A 271 13.15 -17.20 8.36
N LEU A 272 13.84 -16.18 8.83
CA LEU A 272 14.43 -15.15 7.97
C LEU A 272 15.56 -15.73 7.10
N GLU A 273 16.42 -16.57 7.65
CA GLU A 273 17.43 -17.31 6.89
C GLU A 273 16.77 -18.16 5.78
N MET A 274 15.66 -18.82 6.08
CA MET A 274 14.88 -19.57 5.08
C MET A 274 14.30 -18.66 3.99
N LEU A 275 13.85 -17.45 4.31
CA LEU A 275 13.41 -16.47 3.29
C LEU A 275 14.59 -15.99 2.42
N GLU A 276 15.76 -15.76 3.00
CA GLU A 276 16.95 -15.34 2.25
C GLU A 276 17.43 -16.42 1.28
N LEU A 277 17.22 -17.71 1.59
CA LEU A 277 17.47 -18.80 0.65
C LEU A 277 16.56 -18.77 -0.59
N ASP A 278 15.45 -18.03 -0.55
CA ASP A 278 14.59 -17.82 -1.72
C ASP A 278 15.08 -16.71 -2.64
N TYR A 279 15.98 -15.86 -2.17
CA TYR A 279 16.45 -14.72 -2.93
C TYR A 279 17.14 -15.13 -4.23
N PRO A 280 17.12 -14.26 -5.24
CA PRO A 280 17.84 -14.51 -6.47
C PRO A 280 19.35 -14.66 -6.21
N GLU A 281 19.98 -15.62 -6.88
CA GLU A 281 21.44 -15.82 -6.81
C GLU A 281 22.21 -14.72 -7.55
N ASN A 282 21.54 -14.03 -8.48
CA ASN A 282 22.12 -12.98 -9.29
C ASN A 282 22.28 -11.68 -8.46
N PRO A 283 23.50 -11.13 -8.34
CA PRO A 283 23.74 -9.89 -7.61
C PRO A 283 22.92 -8.70 -8.11
N ASP A 284 22.70 -8.58 -9.42
CA ASP A 284 21.96 -7.46 -9.99
C ASP A 284 20.48 -7.47 -9.52
N ASP A 285 19.91 -8.66 -9.33
CA ASP A 285 18.53 -8.81 -8.85
C ASP A 285 18.44 -8.53 -7.34
N LEU A 286 19.50 -8.84 -6.56
CA LEU A 286 19.60 -8.46 -5.15
C LEU A 286 19.75 -6.95 -4.97
N ASP A 287 20.59 -6.31 -5.79
CA ASP A 287 20.77 -4.85 -5.80
C ASP A 287 19.44 -4.15 -6.11
N PHE A 288 18.66 -4.68 -7.06
CA PHE A 288 17.31 -4.19 -7.34
C PHE A 288 16.38 -4.26 -6.10
N LEU A 289 16.43 -5.34 -5.32
CA LEU A 289 15.65 -5.45 -4.08
C LEU A 289 16.10 -4.41 -3.04
N ASP A 290 17.38 -4.06 -2.96
CA ASP A 290 17.88 -2.99 -2.10
C ASP A 290 17.45 -1.60 -2.59
N GLU A 291 17.51 -1.34 -3.89
CA GLU A 291 17.00 -0.09 -4.48
C GLU A 291 15.50 0.09 -4.23
N PHE A 292 14.74 -1.00 -4.25
CA PHE A 292 13.32 -0.98 -3.92
C PHE A 292 13.07 -0.57 -2.46
N ILE A 293 13.86 -1.09 -1.51
CA ILE A 293 13.79 -0.66 -0.11
C ILE A 293 14.18 0.82 0.04
N ASP A 294 15.22 1.27 -0.68
CA ASP A 294 15.64 2.68 -0.70
C ASP A 294 14.52 3.60 -1.20
N GLN A 295 13.72 3.15 -2.17
CA GLN A 295 12.57 3.91 -2.68
C GLN A 295 11.42 3.95 -1.65
N LEU A 296 11.08 2.82 -1.03
CA LEU A 296 9.98 2.75 -0.06
C LEU A 296 10.27 3.53 1.23
N TYR A 297 11.43 3.28 1.84
CA TYR A 297 11.76 3.79 3.17
C TYR A 297 12.53 5.12 3.09
N GLY A 298 13.21 5.36 1.97
CA GLY A 298 14.14 6.47 1.78
C GLY A 298 15.58 6.04 2.02
N MET A 299 16.44 6.25 1.01
CA MET A 299 17.85 5.85 0.99
C MET A 299 18.63 6.23 2.26
N GLU A 300 18.50 7.46 2.76
CA GLU A 300 19.25 7.90 3.94
C GLU A 300 18.72 7.27 5.24
N ALA A 301 17.40 7.06 5.35
CA ALA A 301 16.79 6.36 6.47
C ALA A 301 17.23 4.89 6.49
N HIS A 302 17.22 4.23 5.33
CA HIS A 302 17.67 2.84 5.17
C HIS A 302 19.14 2.67 5.61
N LYS A 303 20.03 3.55 5.14
CA LYS A 303 21.45 3.54 5.55
C LYS A 303 21.62 3.74 7.05
N LEU A 304 20.82 4.61 7.67
CA LEU A 304 20.88 4.87 9.11
C LEU A 304 20.41 3.66 9.91
N ALA A 305 19.28 3.07 9.53
CA ALA A 305 18.72 1.88 10.17
C ALA A 305 19.70 0.70 10.10
N CYS A 306 20.30 0.44 8.91
CA CYS A 306 21.35 -0.56 8.75
C CYS A 306 22.55 -0.35 9.68
N LYS A 307 23.01 0.91 9.83
CA LYS A 307 24.15 1.25 10.70
C LYS A 307 23.81 1.11 12.19
N SER A 308 22.57 1.37 12.56
CA SER A 308 22.12 1.26 13.95
C SER A 308 22.04 -0.19 14.44
N GLY A 309 21.96 -1.16 13.52
CA GLY A 309 21.75 -2.56 13.86
C GLY A 309 20.34 -2.82 14.40
N ASP A 310 19.36 -2.03 13.96
CA ASP A 310 17.95 -2.21 14.33
C ASP A 310 17.47 -3.58 13.83
N VAL A 311 17.28 -4.50 14.78
CA VAL A 311 16.89 -5.87 14.51
C VAL A 311 15.51 -5.90 13.88
N GLU A 312 14.54 -5.15 14.41
CA GLU A 312 13.16 -5.16 13.91
C GLU A 312 13.09 -4.65 12.47
N PHE A 313 13.77 -3.54 12.18
CA PHE A 313 13.88 -3.03 10.81
C PHE A 313 14.51 -4.06 9.87
N SER A 314 15.58 -4.75 10.30
CA SER A 314 16.21 -5.80 9.50
C SER A 314 15.25 -6.94 9.17
N GLN A 315 14.41 -7.36 10.12
CA GLN A 315 13.38 -8.38 9.89
C GLN A 315 12.34 -7.90 8.88
N ARG A 316 11.79 -6.70 9.09
CA ARG A 316 10.77 -6.10 8.20
C ARG A 316 11.30 -5.96 6.77
N ARG A 317 12.53 -5.46 6.62
CA ARG A 317 13.23 -5.33 5.33
C ARG A 317 13.35 -6.68 4.62
N THR A 318 13.78 -7.71 5.33
CA THR A 318 13.98 -9.07 4.76
C THR A 318 12.66 -9.63 4.21
N ILE A 319 11.57 -9.46 4.95
CA ILE A 319 10.24 -9.89 4.52
C ILE A 319 9.77 -9.09 3.29
N VAL A 320 9.93 -7.76 3.29
CA VAL A 320 9.50 -6.92 2.14
C VAL A 320 10.28 -7.24 0.87
N LYS A 321 11.59 -7.47 0.97
CA LYS A 321 12.39 -7.95 -0.18
C LYS A 321 11.88 -9.28 -0.71
N TRP A 322 11.56 -10.23 0.19
CA TRP A 322 11.00 -11.53 -0.20
C TRP A 322 9.64 -11.38 -0.90
N LEU A 323 8.76 -10.51 -0.41
CA LEU A 323 7.49 -10.20 -1.07
C LEU A 323 7.70 -9.64 -2.48
N GLN A 324 8.69 -8.78 -2.66
CA GLN A 324 8.99 -8.18 -3.95
C GLN A 324 9.53 -9.21 -4.96
N ASP A 325 10.42 -10.12 -4.54
CA ASP A 325 10.84 -11.27 -5.39
C ASP A 325 9.64 -12.14 -5.80
N ARG A 326 8.68 -12.32 -4.88
CA ARG A 326 7.42 -13.05 -5.12
C ARG A 326 6.40 -12.25 -5.94
N ASN A 327 6.78 -11.08 -6.46
CA ASN A 327 5.96 -10.21 -7.29
C ASN A 327 4.63 -9.82 -6.62
N PHE A 328 4.65 -9.66 -5.29
CA PHE A 328 3.47 -9.36 -4.48
C PHE A 328 2.67 -8.16 -5.02
N LEU A 329 3.34 -7.11 -5.50
CA LEU A 329 2.70 -5.91 -6.04
C LEU A 329 1.83 -6.17 -7.28
N ALA A 330 2.14 -7.17 -8.10
CA ALA A 330 1.42 -7.42 -9.35
C ALA A 330 0.63 -8.74 -9.36
N SER A 331 0.94 -9.70 -8.47
CA SER A 331 0.31 -11.02 -8.45
C SER A 331 -0.14 -11.45 -7.05
N PHE A 332 -1.04 -10.66 -6.45
CA PHE A 332 -1.73 -11.02 -5.21
C PHE A 332 -3.26 -10.86 -5.38
N PRO A 333 -4.09 -11.79 -4.86
CA PRO A 333 -3.69 -13.05 -4.22
C PRO A 333 -2.97 -13.99 -5.21
N PRO A 334 -2.11 -14.90 -4.72
CA PRO A 334 -1.40 -15.83 -5.59
C PRO A 334 -2.38 -16.68 -6.41
N ASP A 335 -2.12 -16.80 -7.71
CA ASP A 335 -2.87 -17.69 -8.58
C ASP A 335 -2.29 -19.11 -8.43
N PRO A 336 -3.01 -20.07 -7.83
CA PRO A 336 -2.48 -21.41 -7.60
C PRO A 336 -2.11 -22.13 -8.90
N ALA A 337 -2.70 -21.74 -10.04
CA ALA A 337 -2.36 -22.31 -11.35
C ALA A 337 -1.05 -21.76 -11.93
N LYS A 338 -0.53 -20.63 -11.43
CA LYS A 338 0.69 -19.97 -11.93
C LYS A 338 1.87 -20.04 -10.96
N ASN A 339 1.64 -20.43 -9.72
CA ASN A 339 2.66 -20.47 -8.66
C ASN A 339 3.68 -21.62 -8.79
N GLY A 340 3.47 -22.55 -9.72
CA GLY A 340 4.54 -23.43 -10.19
C GLY A 340 5.52 -22.62 -11.03
N ARG A 341 6.43 -21.86 -10.38
CA ARG A 341 7.56 -21.27 -11.09
C ARG A 341 8.27 -22.42 -11.82
N ASP A 342 8.24 -22.39 -13.16
CA ASP A 342 9.32 -22.90 -13.99
C ASP A 342 10.58 -22.15 -13.55
N LYS A 343 11.31 -22.67 -12.55
CA LYS A 343 12.70 -22.29 -12.28
C LYS A 343 13.60 -23.07 -13.24
#